data_AF-A0A4Q5QFW1-F1
#
_entry.id   AF-A0A4Q5QFW1-F1
#
_cell.length_a   1.000
_cell.length_b   1.000
_cell.length_c   1.000
_cell.angle_alpha   90.00
_cell.angle_beta   90.00
_cell.angle_gamma   90.00
#
_symmetry.space_group_name_H-M   'P 1'
#
loop_
_entity.id
_entity.type
_entity.pdbx_description
1 polymer ?
#
loop_
_entity_poly.entity_id
_entity_poly.type
_entity_poly.pdbx_seq_one_letter_code
_entity_poly.pdbx_strand_id
1 'polypeptide(L)' 'MHKTRLEAFSDGVIAIIITIMVLELKVPHGDDIQAIAALLPVFSSYVLSFV' A
#
# COMPACT_ATOMS: atom_id res chain seq x y z
N MET A 1 -29.15 5.28 10.71
CA MET A 1 -28.38 4.61 11.78
C MET A 1 -27.66 3.32 11.35
N HIS A 2 -28.08 2.59 10.31
CA HIS A 2 -27.38 1.35 9.90
C HIS A 2 -26.14 1.58 9.00
N LYS A 3 -26.07 2.70 8.25
CA LYS A 3 -24.96 3.03 7.34
C LYS A 3 -23.62 3.27 8.05
N THR A 4 -23.64 3.96 9.20
CA THR A 4 -22.41 4.36 9.91
C THR A 4 -21.59 3.17 10.43
N ARG A 5 -22.23 2.05 10.75
CA ARG A 5 -21.51 0.82 11.15
C ARG A 5 -20.83 0.14 9.97
N LEU A 6 -21.46 0.16 8.80
CA LEU A 6 -20.90 -0.41 7.58
C LEU A 6 -19.73 0.46 7.08
N GLU A 7 -19.87 1.78 7.12
CA GLU A 7 -18.81 2.73 6.78
C GLU A 7 -17.59 2.57 7.71
N ALA A 8 -17.78 2.56 9.02
CA ALA A 8 -16.69 2.35 9.98
C ALA A 8 -16.00 0.97 9.83
N PHE A 9 -16.74 -0.06 9.44
CA PHE A 9 -16.16 -1.37 9.14
C PHE A 9 -15.34 -1.34 7.85
N SER A 10 -15.89 -0.78 6.77
CA SER A 10 -15.18 -0.64 5.49
C SER A 10 -13.90 0.18 5.65
N ASP A 11 -13.94 1.30 6.37
CA ASP A 11 -12.78 2.15 6.64
C ASP A 11 -11.70 1.39 7.42
N GLY A 12 -12.10 0.61 8.44
CA GLY A 12 -11.18 -0.23 9.21
C GLY A 12 -10.52 -1.31 8.35
N VAL A 13 -11.28 -1.96 7.47
CA VAL A 13 -10.76 -2.98 6.55
C VAL A 13 -9.78 -2.36 5.55
N ILE A 14 -10.15 -1.22 4.95
CA ILE A 14 -9.29 -0.50 3.99
C ILE A 14 -7.99 -0.06 4.69
N ALA A 15 -8.06 0.49 5.90
CA ALA A 15 -6.88 0.90 6.67
C ALA A 15 -5.92 -0.27 6.92
N ILE A 16 -6.44 -1.44 7.31
CA ILE A 16 -5.61 -2.64 7.53
C ILE A 16 -4.96 -3.11 6.23
N ILE A 17 -5.72 -3.22 5.14
CA ILE A 17 -5.21 -3.64 3.83
C ILE A 17 -4.05 -2.73 3.41
N ILE A 18 -4.26 -1.42 3.50
CA ILE A 18 -3.25 -0.41 3.18
C ILE A 18 -1.96 -0.60 4.01
N THR A 19 -2.08 -0.82 5.32
CA THR A 19 -0.91 -1.06 6.18
C THR A 19 -0.19 -2.37 5.89
N ILE A 20 -0.89 -3.40 5.42
CA ILE A 20 -0.27 -4.66 5.02
C ILE A 20 0.45 -4.50 3.67
N MET A 21 -0.13 -3.75 2.74
CA MET A 21 0.46 -3.54 1.40
C MET A 21 1.85 -2.91 1.44
N VAL A 22 2.18 -2.11 2.47
CA VAL A 22 3.53 -1.53 2.60
C VAL A 22 4.59 -2.60 2.93
N LEU A 23 4.18 -3.69 3.56
CA LEU A 23 5.08 -4.79 3.93
C LEU A 23 5.55 -5.58 2.70
N GLU A 24 4.83 -5.47 1.58
CA GLU A 24 5.21 -6.06 0.29
C GLU A 24 6.28 -5.24 -0.46
N LEU A 25 6.59 -4.01 -0.01
CA LEU A 25 7.71 -3.23 -0.55
C LEU A 25 9.03 -3.82 -0.04
N LYS A 26 9.62 -4.69 -0.86
CA LYS A 26 10.90 -5.35 -0.56
C LYS A 26 12.06 -4.38 -0.72
N VAL A 27 13.08 -4.58 0.13
CA VAL A 27 14.35 -3.86 0.02
C VAL A 27 15.03 -4.23 -1.30
N PRO A 28 15.55 -3.27 -2.08
CA PRO A 28 16.25 -3.57 -3.31
C PRO A 28 17.48 -4.45 -3.04
N HIS A 29 17.74 -5.41 -3.93
CA HIS A 29 18.88 -6.33 -3.81
C HIS A 29 20.22 -5.73 -4.32
N GLY A 30 20.33 -4.40 -4.35
CA GLY A 30 21.51 -3.66 -4.79
C GLY A 30 21.55 -2.27 -4.14
N ASP A 31 22.74 -1.67 -4.13
CA ASP A 31 23.04 -0.35 -3.55
C ASP A 31 23.10 0.77 -4.61
N ASP A 32 22.74 0.48 -5.86
CA ASP A 32 22.73 1.42 -6.96
C ASP A 32 21.34 2.04 -7.23
N ILE A 33 21.34 3.16 -7.97
CA ILE A 33 20.11 3.88 -8.34
C ILE A 33 19.24 3.02 -9.27
N GLN A 34 19.83 2.16 -10.09
CA GLN A 34 19.09 1.22 -10.94
C GLN A 34 18.24 0.24 -10.11
N ALA A 35 18.74 -0.26 -8.98
CA ALA A 35 17.97 -1.16 -8.11
C ALA A 35 16.74 -0.48 -7.50
N ILE A 36 16.81 0.83 -7.22
CA ILE A 36 15.66 1.64 -6.79
C ILE A 36 14.68 1.84 -7.96
N ALA A 37 15.19 2.11 -9.16
CA ALA A 37 14.36 2.29 -10.36
C ALA A 37 13.56 1.03 -10.72
N ALA A 38 14.05 -0.17 -10.39
CA ALA A 38 13.31 -1.41 -10.58
C ALA A 38 12.09 -1.55 -9.64
N LEU A 39 12.08 -0.87 -8.49
CA LEU A 39 10.98 -0.90 -7.51
C LEU A 39 9.89 0.16 -7.78
N LEU A 40 10.16 1.12 -8.66
CA LEU A 40 9.27 2.23 -8.98
C LEU A 40 7.85 1.80 -9.41
N PRO A 41 7.66 0.75 -10.25
CA PRO A 41 6.33 0.27 -10.62
C PRO A 41 5.54 -0.25 -9.41
N VAL A 42 6.17 -1.02 -8.53
CA VAL A 42 5.54 -1.58 -7.32
C VAL A 42 5.20 -0.47 -6.33
N PHE A 43 6.12 0.46 -6.13
CA PHE A 43 5.89 1.64 -5.32
C PHE A 43 4.75 2.52 -5.85
N SER A 44 4.66 2.67 -7.18
CA SER A 44 3.56 3.41 -7.82
C SER A 44 2.22 2.72 -7.62
N SER A 45 2.14 1.39 -7.74
CA SER A 45 0.93 0.62 -7.43
C SER A 45 0.52 0.75 -5.96
N TYR A 46 1.48 0.74 -5.04
CA TYR A 46 1.24 1.01 -3.63
C TYR A 46 0.64 2.41 -3.43
N VAL A 47 1.27 3.46 -3.96
CA VAL A 47 0.78 4.85 -3.84
C VAL A 47 -0.62 5.01 -4.47
N LEU A 48 -0.87 4.42 -5.63
CA LEU A 48 -2.19 4.46 -6.28
C LEU A 48 -3.27 3.76 -5.47
N SER A 49 -2.92 2.82 -4.60
CA SER A 49 -3.90 2.14 -3.73
C SER A 49 -4.36 3.00 -2.54
N PHE A 50 -3.68 4.12 -2.27
CA PHE A 50 -4.07 5.10 -1.24
C PHE A 50 -5.04 6.18 -1.74
N VAL A 51 -5.21 6.32 -3.07
CA VAL A 51 -6.00 7.36 -3.73
C VAL A 51 -7.31 6.78 -4.24
#